data_AF-A0A6A1PYL2-F1
#
_entry.id   AF-A0A6A1PYL2-F1
#
_cell.length_a   1.000
_cell.length_b   1.000
_cell.length_c   1.000
_cell.angle_alpha   90.00
_cell.angle_beta   90.00
_cell.angle_gamma   90.00
#
_symmetry.space_group_name_H-M   'P 1'
#
loop_
_entity.id
_entity.type
_entity.pdbx_description
1 polymer ?
#
loop_
_entity_poly.entity_id
_entity_poly.type
_entity_poly.pdbx_seq_one_letter_code
_entity_poly.pdbx_strand_id
1 'polypeptide(L)'
;MTTDKDTFTKVRCPRHILIGKEVAVKIINKSQQNSSGLQRRSHKVKIMKALGHPNMMKLYEVMETEETLYLVVEYAGEGEMFHYLADHGGMKEKEAPGKFWQRMSTVQYCSQKIHPGC
;
A
#
# COMPACT_ATOMS: atom_id res chain seq x y z
N MET A 1 13.80 0.39 -2.06
CA MET A 1 12.39 0.58 -2.49
C MET A 1 12.39 0.60 -4.00
N THR A 2 12.03 -0.52 -4.61
CA THR A 2 12.07 -0.66 -6.06
C THR A 2 10.81 0.00 -6.61
N THR A 3 11.01 1.03 -7.41
CA THR A 3 9.98 1.66 -8.24
C THR A 3 9.38 0.60 -9.15
N ASP A 4 8.14 0.20 -8.89
CA ASP A 4 7.29 -0.41 -9.91
C ASP A 4 7.40 0.44 -11.17
N LYS A 5 7.84 -0.18 -12.27
CA LYS A 5 8.15 0.53 -13.54
C LYS A 5 6.96 1.27 -14.15
N ASP A 6 5.74 1.04 -13.65
CA ASP A 6 4.50 1.69 -14.11
C ASP A 6 4.02 2.85 -13.22
N THR A 7 4.78 3.24 -12.19
CA THR A 7 4.41 4.42 -11.39
C THR A 7 5.67 5.06 -10.85
N PHE A 8 6.08 6.21 -11.42
CA PHE A 8 7.17 7.04 -10.90
C PHE A 8 6.86 7.47 -9.47
N THR A 9 7.17 6.59 -8.52
CA THR A 9 6.86 6.78 -7.12
C THR A 9 8.11 7.26 -6.44
N LYS A 10 8.29 8.58 -6.39
CA LYS A 10 9.32 9.16 -5.53
C LYS A 10 8.82 9.11 -4.09
N VAL A 11 9.14 8.02 -3.39
CA VAL A 11 8.90 7.93 -1.94
C VAL A 11 9.91 8.84 -1.25
N ARG A 12 9.41 9.93 -0.69
CA ARG A 12 10.13 10.66 0.36
C ARG A 12 9.73 10.05 1.70
N CYS A 13 10.66 10.02 2.65
CA CYS A 13 10.40 9.65 4.04
C CYS A 13 10.34 10.93 4.90
N PRO A 14 9.31 11.79 4.78
CA PRO A 14 9.13 12.87 5.72
C PRO A 14 8.62 12.30 7.04
N ARG A 15 8.88 13.02 8.13
CA ARG A 15 8.19 12.80 9.40
C ARG A 15 6.86 13.52 9.34
N HIS A 16 5.76 12.81 9.51
CA HIS A 16 4.44 13.44 9.56
C HIS A 16 4.36 14.26 10.86
N ILE A 17 4.37 15.59 10.72
CA ILE A 17 4.60 16.54 11.83
C ILE A 17 3.58 16.35 12.95
N LEU A 18 2.30 16.11 12.61
CA LEU A 18 1.23 15.99 13.60
C LEU A 18 1.25 14.68 14.41
N ILE A 19 1.75 13.58 13.85
CA ILE A 19 1.72 12.24 14.51
C ILE A 19 3.11 11.76 14.91
N GLY A 20 4.17 12.48 14.51
CA GLY A 20 5.56 12.14 14.81
C GLY A 20 6.09 10.86 14.14
N LYS A 21 5.34 10.24 13.22
CA LYS A 21 5.68 8.97 12.57
C LYS A 21 6.37 9.17 11.23
N GLU A 22 7.21 8.21 10.86
CA GLU A 22 7.75 8.09 9.50
C GLU A 22 6.65 7.65 8.54
N VAL A 23 6.57 8.33 7.39
CA VAL A 23 5.57 8.03 6.37
C VAL A 23 6.24 7.88 5.00
N ALA A 24 5.61 7.11 4.13
CA ALA A 24 5.92 7.08 2.71
C ALA A 24 4.91 7.93 1.96
N VAL A 25 5.37 8.75 1.01
CA VAL A 25 4.49 9.51 0.10
C VAL A 25 4.54 8.89 -1.29
N LYS A 26 3.43 8.26 -1.71
CA LYS A 26 3.28 7.73 -3.07
C LYS A 26 2.71 8.81 -3.98
N ILE A 27 3.49 9.25 -4.96
CA ILE A 27 3.13 10.29 -5.93
C ILE A 27 2.70 9.62 -7.23
N ILE A 28 1.54 10.00 -7.76
CA ILE A 28 0.94 9.37 -8.95
C ILE A 28 0.47 10.46 -9.91
N ASN A 29 1.02 10.47 -11.14
CA ASN A 29 0.58 11.39 -12.18
C ASN A 29 -0.74 10.90 -12.82
N LYS A 30 -1.71 11.80 -12.96
CA LYS A 30 -3.02 11.55 -13.57
C LYS A 30 -3.01 11.64 -15.10
N SER A 31 -2.10 12.43 -15.69
CA SER A 31 -2.01 12.61 -17.14
C SER A 31 -1.65 11.31 -17.87
N GLN A 32 -1.01 10.37 -17.18
CA GLN A 32 -0.64 9.06 -17.71
C GLN A 32 -1.77 8.01 -17.58
N GLN A 33 -3.02 8.43 -17.36
CA GLN A 33 -4.14 7.52 -17.16
C GLN A 33 -5.34 7.89 -18.01
N ASN A 34 -6.01 6.87 -18.54
CA ASN A 34 -7.33 7.02 -19.13
C ASN A 34 -8.43 7.14 -18.06
N SER A 35 -9.63 7.52 -18.48
CA SER A 35 -10.80 7.71 -17.60
C SER A 35 -11.13 6.48 -16.74
N SER A 36 -10.98 5.27 -17.29
CA SER A 36 -11.18 4.02 -16.56
C SER A 36 -10.09 3.75 -15.51
N GLY A 37 -8.83 4.10 -15.80
CA GLY A 37 -7.72 4.04 -14.85
C GLY A 37 -7.93 4.98 -13.65
N LEU A 38 -8.40 6.21 -13.92
CA LEU A 38 -8.76 7.16 -12.87
C LEU A 38 -9.90 6.65 -11.99
N GLN A 39 -10.99 6.12 -12.59
CA GLN A 39 -12.12 5.59 -11.84
C GLN A 39 -11.71 4.40 -10.95
N ARG A 40 -10.95 3.44 -11.49
CA ARG A 40 -10.41 2.31 -10.73
C ARG A 40 -9.54 2.78 -9.56
N ARG A 41 -8.72 3.82 -9.78
CA ARG A 41 -7.86 4.37 -8.73
C ARG A 41 -8.66 5.08 -7.64
N SER A 42 -9.61 5.92 -8.00
CA SER A 42 -10.49 6.58 -7.03
C SER A 42 -11.27 5.56 -6.20
N HIS A 43 -11.69 4.45 -6.80
CA HIS A 43 -12.31 3.34 -6.08
C HIS A 43 -11.34 2.67 -5.11
N LYS A 44 -10.11 2.35 -5.54
CA LYS A 44 -9.06 1.80 -4.66
C LYS A 44 -8.76 2.70 -3.47
N VAL A 45 -8.64 4.01 -3.69
CA VAL A 45 -8.42 4.99 -2.61
C VAL A 45 -9.57 4.98 -1.61
N LYS A 46 -10.83 4.94 -2.07
CA LYS A 46 -12.00 4.84 -1.20
C LYS A 46 -11.97 3.56 -0.35
N ILE A 47 -11.63 2.42 -0.95
CA ILE A 47 -11.47 1.15 -0.22
C ILE A 47 -10.37 1.29 0.83
N MET A 48 -9.18 1.77 0.47
CA MET A 48 -8.06 1.91 1.40
C MET A 48 -8.38 2.82 2.60
N LYS A 49 -9.19 3.88 2.40
CA LYS A 49 -9.67 4.73 3.49
C LYS A 49 -10.65 4.01 4.44
N ALA A 50 -11.42 3.06 3.91
CA ALA A 50 -12.44 2.34 4.69
C ALA A 50 -11.90 1.08 5.40
N LEU A 51 -10.73 0.59 4.98
CA LEU A 51 -10.10 -0.59 5.57
C LEU A 51 -9.13 -0.21 6.69
N GLY A 52 -9.17 -0.95 7.78
CA GLY A 52 -8.25 -0.80 8.91
C GLY A 52 -7.93 -2.16 9.52
N HIS A 53 -6.75 -2.70 9.19
CA HIS A 53 -6.29 -4.00 9.67
C HIS A 53 -4.83 -3.91 10.14
N PRO A 54 -4.41 -4.54 11.25
CA PRO A 54 -3.05 -4.42 11.79
C PRO A 54 -1.95 -4.90 10.83
N ASN A 55 -2.26 -5.83 9.92
CA ASN A 55 -1.31 -6.33 8.92
C ASN A 55 -1.44 -5.63 7.54
N MET A 56 -2.15 -4.50 7.50
CA MET A 56 -2.32 -3.69 6.30
C MET A 56 -1.71 -2.31 6.51
N MET A 57 -1.01 -1.82 5.48
CA MET A 57 -0.43 -0.48 5.47
C MET A 57 -1.52 0.57 5.68
N LYS A 58 -1.32 1.45 6.65
CA LYS A 58 -2.26 2.53 6.94
C LYS A 58 -2.16 3.63 5.90
N LEU A 59 -3.30 4.10 5.40
CA LEU A 59 -3.42 5.33 4.64
C LEU A 59 -3.73 6.47 5.62
N TYR A 60 -2.79 7.40 5.78
CA TYR A 60 -2.96 8.54 6.68
C TYR A 60 -3.71 9.68 5.99
N GLU A 61 -3.30 10.03 4.78
CA GLU A 61 -3.84 11.18 4.07
C GLU A 61 -3.81 10.98 2.55
N VAL A 62 -4.74 11.67 1.87
CA VAL A 62 -4.79 11.75 0.41
C VAL A 62 -4.88 13.21 0.03
N MET A 63 -3.92 13.69 -0.75
CA MET A 63 -3.93 15.02 -1.33
C MET A 63 -4.04 14.90 -2.85
N GLU A 64 -4.87 15.72 -3.46
CA GLU A 64 -5.15 15.67 -4.89
C GLU A 64 -5.02 17.07 -5.50
N THR A 65 -4.17 17.20 -6.51
CA THR A 65 -4.11 18.37 -7.40
C THR A 65 -4.72 17.99 -8.75
N GLU A 66 -4.83 18.89 -9.71
CA GLU A 66 -5.38 18.57 -11.04
C GLU A 66 -4.63 17.40 -11.70
N GLU A 67 -3.30 17.44 -11.68
CA GLU A 67 -2.44 16.50 -12.39
C GLU A 67 -1.89 15.37 -11.51
N THR A 68 -1.91 15.50 -10.18
CA THR A 68 -1.19 14.56 -9.30
C THR A 68 -2.02 14.14 -8.11
N LEU A 69 -1.88 12.86 -7.74
CA LEU A 69 -2.43 12.27 -6.52
C LEU A 69 -1.28 11.88 -5.59
N TYR A 70 -1.34 12.34 -4.34
CA TYR A 70 -0.39 12.03 -3.29
C TYR A 70 -1.06 11.17 -2.22
N LEU A 71 -0.50 9.99 -1.96
CA LEU A 71 -0.97 9.09 -0.92
C LEU A 71 0.07 9.05 0.20
N VAL A 72 -0.29 9.55 1.38
CA VAL A 72 0.55 9.49 2.58
C VAL A 72 0.22 8.21 3.33
N VAL A 73 1.16 7.28 3.39
CA VAL A 73 0.96 5.95 3.94
C VAL A 73 2.02 5.61 4.98
N GLU A 74 1.76 4.59 5.78
CA GLU A 74 2.75 4.01 6.70
C GLU A 74 4.03 3.60 5.97
N TYR A 75 5.17 4.00 6.52
CA TYR A 75 6.47 3.61 5.98
C TYR A 75 6.78 2.15 6.33
N ALA A 76 6.88 1.30 5.31
CA ALA A 76 7.31 -0.09 5.46
C ALA A 76 8.83 -0.19 5.19
N GLY A 77 9.62 -0.04 6.25
CA GLY A 77 11.09 0.00 6.17
C GLY A 77 11.74 -1.32 5.74
N GLU A 78 11.10 -2.46 5.98
CA GLU A 78 11.63 -3.79 5.61
C GLU A 78 11.53 -4.10 4.10
N GLY A 79 10.99 -3.17 3.31
CA GLY A 79 10.82 -3.37 1.87
C GLY A 79 9.77 -4.44 1.53
N GLU A 80 9.88 -5.00 0.33
CA GLU A 80 8.90 -5.96 -0.16
C GLU A 80 9.33 -7.41 0.14
N MET A 81 8.37 -8.25 0.49
CA MET A 81 8.62 -9.67 0.76
C MET A 81 9.26 -10.40 -0.44
N PHE A 82 8.94 -10.01 -1.68
CA PHE A 82 9.56 -10.60 -2.86
C PHE A 82 11.05 -10.25 -2.96
N HIS A 83 11.45 -9.02 -2.57
CA HIS A 83 12.86 -8.66 -2.50
C HIS A 83 13.59 -9.48 -1.43
N TYR A 84 12.98 -9.66 -0.26
CA TYR A 84 13.53 -10.56 0.77
C TYR A 84 13.77 -11.98 0.22
N LEU A 85 12.80 -12.53 -0.51
CA LEU A 85 12.92 -13.86 -1.14
C LEU A 85 13.95 -13.89 -2.27
N ALA A 86 14.07 -12.82 -3.05
CA ALA A 86 15.09 -12.73 -4.10
C ALA A 86 16.50 -12.69 -3.51
N ASP A 87 16.68 -11.95 -2.42
CA ASP A 87 17.99 -11.73 -1.78
C ASP A 87 18.42 -12.92 -0.89
N HIS A 88 17.47 -13.64 -0.29
CA HIS A 88 17.75 -14.69 0.70
C HIS A 88 17.31 -16.10 0.27
N GLY A 89 16.66 -16.22 -0.90
CA GLY A 89 16.04 -17.47 -1.37
C GLY A 89 14.71 -17.75 -0.66
N GLY A 90 14.48 -19.01 -0.30
CA GLY A 90 13.25 -19.43 0.39
C GLY A 90 13.17 -18.92 1.83
N MET A 91 11.95 -18.76 2.34
CA MET A 91 11.72 -18.52 3.76
C MET A 91 11.87 -19.82 4.55
N LYS A 92 12.42 -19.76 5.76
CA LYS A 92 12.49 -20.93 6.65
C LYS A 92 11.08 -21.39 7.01
N GLU A 93 10.87 -22.70 7.01
CA GLU A 93 9.56 -23.30 7.30
C GLU A 93 8.99 -22.86 8.66
N LYS A 94 9.84 -22.58 9.64
CA LYS A 94 9.42 -22.06 10.96
C LYS A 94 8.83 -20.65 10.90
N GLU A 95 9.24 -19.82 9.96
CA GLU A 95 8.83 -18.41 9.83
C GLU A 95 7.64 -18.24 8.86
N ALA A 96 7.55 -19.13 7.86
CA ALA A 96 6.57 -19.07 6.80
C ALA A 96 5.10 -19.07 7.29
N PRO A 97 4.68 -19.92 8.27
CA PRO A 97 3.31 -19.93 8.76
C PRO A 97 2.89 -18.58 9.33
N GLY A 98 3.75 -17.93 10.13
CA GLY A 98 3.42 -16.65 10.75
C GLY A 98 3.17 -15.55 9.71
N LYS A 99 4.07 -15.41 8.73
CA LYS A 99 3.92 -14.44 7.63
C LYS A 99 2.72 -14.78 6.74
N PHE A 100 2.48 -16.07 6.47
CA PHE A 100 1.32 -16.53 5.70
C PHE A 100 0.00 -16.16 6.39
N TRP A 101 -0.12 -16.43 7.69
CA TRP A 101 -1.30 -16.07 8.48
C TRP A 101 -1.57 -14.57 8.47
N GLN A 102 -0.55 -13.72 8.57
CA GLN A 102 -0.71 -12.26 8.46
C GLN A 102 -1.32 -11.84 7.13
N ARG A 103 -0.90 -12.48 6.02
CA ARG A 103 -1.44 -12.23 4.68
C ARG A 103 -2.87 -12.74 4.56
N MET A 104 -3.14 -13.98 4.96
CA MET A 104 -4.47 -14.59 4.89
C MET A 104 -5.49 -13.84 5.74
N SER A 105 -5.11 -13.43 6.95
CA SER A 105 -5.93 -12.61 7.83
C SER A 105 -6.33 -11.28 7.17
N THR A 106 -5.40 -10.65 6.45
CA THR A 106 -5.69 -9.42 5.70
C THR A 106 -6.61 -9.68 4.51
N VAL A 107 -6.39 -10.76 3.74
CA VAL A 107 -7.24 -11.13 2.60
C VAL A 107 -8.67 -11.43 3.06
N GLN A 108 -8.81 -12.19 4.13
CA GLN A 108 -10.12 -12.49 4.72
C GLN A 108 -10.84 -11.22 5.17
N TYR A 109 -10.14 -10.32 5.85
CA TYR A 109 -10.69 -9.02 6.27
C TYR A 109 -11.16 -8.19 5.06
N CYS A 110 -10.34 -8.10 4.00
CA CYS A 110 -10.70 -7.39 2.78
C CYS A 110 -11.93 -8.02 2.10
N SER A 111 -11.98 -9.35 2.00
CA SER A 111 -13.10 -10.07 1.39
C SER A 111 -14.42 -9.75 2.11
N GLN A 112 -14.44 -9.85 3.44
CA GLN A 112 -15.63 -9.56 4.25
C GLN A 112 -16.10 -8.09 4.15
N LYS A 113 -15.18 -7.15 3.98
CA LYS A 113 -15.48 -5.71 3.94
C LYS A 113 -15.82 -5.18 2.55
N ILE A 114 -15.26 -5.79 1.50
CA ILE A 114 -15.47 -5.38 0.10
C ILE A 114 -16.63 -6.16 -0.53
N HIS A 115 -16.81 -7.43 -0.16
CA HIS A 115 -17.88 -8.31 -0.63
C HIS A 115 -18.60 -8.99 0.55
N PRO A 116 -19.44 -8.25 1.30
CA PRO A 116 -20.22 -8.85 2.38
C PRO A 116 -21.26 -9.84 1.80
N GLY A 117 -20.98 -11.14 1.88
CA GLY A 117 -21.93 -12.19 1.49
C GLY A 117 -21.44 -13.25 0.47
N CYS A 118 -20.14 -13.32 0.18
CA CYS A 118 -19.52 -14.54 -0.37
C CYS A 118 -19.04 -15.47 0.74
#